data_AF-A0A7V3D337-F1
#
_entry.id   AF-A0A7V3D337-F1
#
_cell.length_a   1.000
_cell.length_b   1.000
_cell.length_c   1.000
_cell.angle_alpha   90.00
_cell.angle_beta   90.00
_cell.angle_gamma   90.00
#
_symmetry.space_group_name_H-M   'P 1'
#
loop_
_entity.id
_entity.type
_entity.pdbx_description
1 polymer ?
#
loop_
_entity_poly.entity_id
_entity_poly.type
_entity_poly.pdbx_seq_one_letter_code
_entity_poly.pdbx_strand_id
1 'polypeptide(L)'
;MSAESNQSLQVRVTLTDRRDSTRHRCGLPSRCYPVPSGSAAEWMASIQDISESGLALVMKRRFEPGAILGLELGKGGELLLATVVRTDPQPDG
;
A
#
# COMPACT_ATOMS: atom_id res chain seq x y z
N MET A 1 5.94 -6.74 58.72
CA MET A 1 5.49 -5.56 57.94
C MET A 1 6.29 -5.61 56.63
N SER A 2 5.91 -6.47 55.68
CA SER A 2 4.92 -6.23 54.60
C SER A 2 5.39 -5.08 53.69
N ALA A 3 6.04 -5.41 52.55
CA ALA A 3 5.50 -5.38 51.17
C ALA A 3 5.39 -3.92 50.64
N GLU A 4 5.74 -3.55 49.40
CA GLU A 4 5.27 -4.11 48.14
C GLU A 4 6.22 -3.81 46.97
N SER A 5 6.37 -4.80 46.09
CA SER A 5 7.07 -4.75 44.81
C SER A 5 6.15 -4.11 43.77
N ASN A 6 6.57 -3.01 43.16
CA ASN A 6 5.81 -2.34 42.10
C ASN A 6 6.30 -2.83 40.73
N GLN A 7 5.64 -3.86 40.22
CA GLN A 7 5.97 -4.48 38.94
C GLN A 7 5.03 -3.92 37.86
N SER A 8 5.53 -2.93 37.12
CA SER A 8 4.85 -2.29 36.01
C SER A 8 4.51 -3.31 34.92
N LEU A 9 3.23 -3.60 34.72
CA LEU A 9 2.73 -4.42 33.63
C LEU A 9 2.96 -3.68 32.29
N GLN A 10 4.03 -4.03 31.58
CA GLN A 10 4.18 -3.63 30.18
C GLN A 10 3.19 -4.44 29.34
N VAL A 11 2.20 -3.76 28.77
CA VAL A 11 1.29 -4.32 27.77
C VAL A 11 2.13 -4.65 26.53
N ARG A 12 2.38 -5.93 26.29
CA ARG A 12 2.98 -6.41 25.03
C ARG A 12 1.90 -6.41 23.96
N VAL A 13 1.88 -5.38 23.12
CA VAL A 13 1.11 -5.41 21.88
C VAL A 13 1.82 -6.36 20.92
N THR A 14 1.37 -7.60 20.82
CA THR A 14 1.72 -8.45 19.68
C THR A 14 0.99 -7.90 18.47
N LEU A 15 1.72 -7.22 17.58
CA LEU A 15 1.24 -6.77 16.28
C LEU A 15 1.02 -8.01 15.39
N THR A 16 -0.06 -8.75 15.65
CA THR A 16 -0.49 -9.82 14.76
C THR A 16 -0.76 -9.22 13.40
N ASP A 17 -0.14 -9.76 12.36
CA ASP A 17 -0.44 -9.35 11.00
C ASP A 17 -1.94 -9.56 10.72
N ARG A 18 -2.64 -8.48 10.40
CA ARG A 18 -4.08 -8.48 10.13
C ARG A 18 -4.42 -8.82 8.67
N ARG A 19 -3.42 -9.21 7.88
CA ARG A 19 -3.58 -9.55 6.46
C ARG A 19 -4.12 -10.97 6.32
N ASP A 20 -5.14 -11.11 5.47
CA ASP A 20 -5.73 -12.40 5.10
C ASP A 20 -5.07 -13.01 3.84
N SER A 21 -4.13 -12.29 3.23
CA SER A 21 -3.42 -12.73 2.02
C SER A 21 -1.93 -12.38 2.10
N THR A 22 -1.10 -13.33 1.67
CA THR A 22 0.36 -13.19 1.62
C THR A 22 0.77 -12.19 0.54
N ARG A 23 1.75 -11.32 0.86
CA ARG A 23 2.34 -10.39 -0.10
C ARG A 23 3.62 -10.97 -0.70
N HIS A 24 3.70 -10.93 -2.03
CA HIS A 24 4.86 -11.28 -2.83
C HIS A 24 5.60 -10.01 -3.21
N ARG A 25 6.83 -9.85 -2.71
CA ARG A 25 7.66 -8.68 -3.05
C ARG A 25 8.07 -8.70 -4.52
N CYS A 26 8.03 -7.53 -5.14
CA CYS A 26 8.43 -7.31 -6.51
C CYS A 26 8.96 -5.87 -6.70
N GLY A 27 9.46 -5.57 -7.90
CA GLY A 27 9.95 -4.23 -8.26
C GLY A 27 9.56 -3.93 -9.70
N LEU A 28 8.25 -3.99 -9.98
CA LEU A 28 7.73 -3.92 -11.35
C LEU A 28 7.35 -2.48 -11.71
N PRO A 29 7.87 -1.92 -12.81
CA PRO A 29 7.38 -0.64 -13.31
C PRO A 29 5.94 -0.80 -13.80
N SER A 30 5.11 0.19 -13.52
CA SER A 30 3.72 0.25 -13.96
C SER A 30 3.35 1.68 -14.32
N ARG A 31 2.32 1.81 -15.15
CA ARG A 31 1.70 3.08 -15.47
C ARG A 31 0.36 3.17 -14.77
N CYS A 32 0.07 4.34 -14.22
CA CYS A 32 -1.14 4.58 -13.46
C CYS A 32 -1.81 5.88 -13.87
N TYR A 33 -3.13 5.91 -13.73
CA TYR A 33 -3.95 7.07 -14.05
C TYR A 33 -5.17 7.12 -13.12
N PRO A 34 -5.76 8.30 -12.88
CA PRO A 34 -6.91 8.41 -12.01
C PRO A 34 -8.16 7.93 -12.74
N VAL A 35 -9.14 7.43 -12.00
CA VAL A 35 -10.46 7.09 -12.54
C VAL A 35 -11.52 7.99 -11.87
N PRO A 36 -12.37 8.68 -12.66
CA PRO A 36 -12.42 8.67 -14.12
C PRO A 36 -11.19 9.33 -14.77
N SER A 37 -10.73 8.74 -15.87
CA SER A 37 -9.59 9.21 -16.66
C SER A 37 -10.02 10.43 -17.48
N GLY A 38 -10.09 11.59 -16.84
CA GLY A 38 -10.21 12.88 -17.54
C GLY A 38 -8.93 13.23 -18.28
N SER A 39 -8.65 14.53 -18.47
CA SER A 39 -7.37 15.01 -19.03
C SER A 39 -6.16 14.85 -18.08
N ALA A 40 -6.28 14.03 -17.04
CA ALA A 40 -5.23 13.85 -16.06
C ALA A 40 -4.08 13.04 -16.64
N ALA A 41 -2.85 13.48 -16.38
CA ALA A 41 -1.65 12.83 -16.89
C ALA A 41 -1.51 11.40 -16.33
N GLU A 42 -0.99 10.51 -17.16
CA GLU A 42 -0.49 9.20 -16.75
C GLU A 42 0.80 9.38 -15.92
N TRP A 43 0.99 8.56 -14.89
CA TRP A 43 2.18 8.58 -14.04
C TRP A 43 2.89 7.24 -14.01
N MET A 44 4.21 7.29 -13.97
CA MET A 44 5.04 6.12 -13.69
C MET A 44 5.01 5.80 -12.20
N ALA A 45 4.84 4.52 -11.88
CA ALA A 45 4.88 3.97 -10.54
C ALA A 45 5.73 2.70 -10.50
N SER A 46 6.16 2.31 -9.30
CA SER A 46 6.77 1.01 -9.04
C SER A 46 5.89 0.20 -8.09
N ILE A 47 5.54 -1.02 -8.48
CA ILE A 47 4.87 -2.00 -7.62
C ILE A 47 5.94 -2.66 -6.76
N GLN A 48 5.80 -2.50 -5.44
CA GLN A 48 6.74 -3.03 -4.44
C GLN A 48 6.37 -4.43 -3.95
N ASP A 49 5.07 -4.70 -3.89
CA ASP A 49 4.55 -6.02 -3.61
C ASP A 49 3.10 -6.15 -4.11
N ILE A 50 2.68 -7.40 -4.27
CA ILE A 50 1.33 -7.77 -4.69
C ILE A 50 0.82 -8.94 -3.85
N SER A 51 -0.47 -8.93 -3.57
CA SER A 51 -1.25 -10.00 -2.95
C SER A 51 -2.56 -10.17 -3.70
N GLU A 52 -3.33 -11.19 -3.37
CA GLU A 52 -4.65 -11.42 -3.95
C GLU A 52 -5.62 -10.24 -3.70
N SER A 53 -5.50 -9.58 -2.55
CA SER A 53 -6.43 -8.51 -2.13
C SER A 53 -5.90 -7.09 -2.34
N GLY A 54 -4.73 -6.93 -2.98
CA GLY A 54 -4.18 -5.60 -3.25
C GLY A 54 -2.68 -5.57 -3.46
N LEU A 55 -2.15 -4.37 -3.64
CA LEU A 55 -0.76 -4.10 -4.01
C LEU A 55 -0.22 -2.88 -3.28
N ALA A 56 1.10 -2.70 -3.31
CA ALA A 56 1.77 -1.49 -2.83
C ALA A 56 2.45 -0.76 -3.99
N LEU A 57 2.22 0.55 -4.10
CA LEU A 57 2.78 1.43 -5.13
C LEU A 57 3.67 2.47 -4.50
N VAL A 58 4.77 2.78 -5.16
CA VAL A 58 5.61 3.96 -4.91
C VAL A 58 5.61 4.83 -6.15
N MET A 59 5.30 6.12 -5.98
CA MET A 59 5.29 7.10 -7.06
C MET A 59 5.39 8.52 -6.49
N LYS A 60 5.83 9.48 -7.31
CA LYS A 60 6.09 10.87 -6.88
C LYS A 60 4.84 11.73 -6.64
N ARG A 61 3.66 11.15 -6.71
CA ARG A 61 2.39 11.86 -6.58
C ARG A 61 1.63 11.31 -5.38
N ARG A 62 1.16 12.23 -4.53
CA ARG A 62 0.25 11.92 -3.44
C ARG A 62 -1.16 11.66 -3.95
N PHE A 63 -1.85 10.71 -3.32
CA PHE A 63 -3.27 10.44 -3.49
C PHE A 63 -3.98 10.50 -2.14
N GLU A 64 -5.29 10.72 -2.18
CA GLU A 64 -6.11 10.64 -0.99
C GLU A 64 -6.73 9.25 -0.87
N PRO A 65 -6.89 8.71 0.35
CA PRO A 65 -7.67 7.49 0.57
C PRO A 65 -9.05 7.57 -0.07
N GLY A 66 -9.49 6.48 -0.71
CA GLY A 66 -10.73 6.40 -1.48
C GLY A 66 -10.59 6.76 -2.96
N ALA A 67 -9.46 7.36 -3.38
CA ALA A 67 -9.22 7.60 -4.81
C ALA A 67 -9.12 6.26 -5.58
N ILE A 68 -9.70 6.21 -6.78
CA ILE A 68 -9.62 5.03 -7.66
C ILE A 68 -8.53 5.28 -8.71
N LEU A 69 -7.66 4.29 -8.88
CA LEU A 69 -6.58 4.29 -9.85
C LEU A 69 -6.77 3.15 -10.84
N GLY A 70 -6.53 3.44 -12.11
CA GLY A 70 -6.27 2.44 -13.14
C GLY A 70 -4.77 2.18 -13.20
N LEU A 71 -4.39 0.91 -13.24
CA LEU A 71 -3.03 0.44 -13.37
C LEU A 71 -2.90 -0.48 -14.57
N GLU A 72 -1.91 -0.22 -15.41
CA GLU A 72 -1.51 -1.16 -16.45
C GLU A 72 -0.50 -2.15 -15.90
N LEU A 73 -0.84 -3.43 -15.98
CA LEU A 73 -0.01 -4.54 -15.54
C LEU A 73 0.54 -5.34 -16.73
N GLY A 74 1.78 -5.78 -16.58
CA GLY A 74 2.43 -6.68 -17.52
C GLY A 74 2.64 -6.08 -18.91
N LYS A 75 2.94 -6.96 -19.87
CA LYS A 75 3.16 -6.57 -21.28
C LYS A 75 1.86 -6.58 -22.10
N GLY A 76 0.78 -7.12 -21.55
CA GLY A 76 -0.51 -7.27 -22.23
C GLY A 76 -1.44 -6.05 -22.13
N GLY A 77 -1.08 -5.05 -21.32
CA GLY A 77 -1.92 -3.88 -21.10
C GLY A 77 -3.18 -4.18 -20.27
N GLU A 78 -3.12 -5.20 -19.41
CA GLU A 78 -4.22 -5.55 -18.53
C GLU A 78 -4.46 -4.42 -17.53
N LEU A 79 -5.71 -3.95 -17.48
CA LEU A 79 -6.10 -2.88 -16.59
C LEU A 79 -6.59 -3.44 -15.26
N LEU A 80 -5.92 -3.05 -14.18
CA LEU A 80 -6.37 -3.28 -12.81
C LEU A 80 -6.93 -1.97 -12.23
N LEU A 81 -8.14 -2.03 -11.68
CA LEU A 81 -8.68 -0.96 -10.86
C LEU A 81 -8.34 -1.21 -9.39
N ALA A 82 -7.83 -0.18 -8.72
CA ALA A 82 -7.49 -0.23 -7.31
C ALA A 82 -8.00 1.00 -6.58
N THR A 83 -8.39 0.83 -5.32
CA THR A 83 -8.73 1.95 -4.42
C THR A 83 -7.57 2.23 -3.49
N VAL A 84 -7.23 3.50 -3.30
CA VAL A 84 -6.22 3.92 -2.33
C VAL A 84 -6.77 3.69 -0.93
N VAL A 85 -6.19 2.73 -0.19
CA VAL A 85 -6.61 2.42 1.20
C VAL A 85 -5.79 3.23 2.20
N ARG A 86 -4.50 3.41 1.94
CA ARG A 86 -3.58 4.20 2.76
C ARG A 86 -2.45 4.79 1.92
N THR A 87 -1.83 5.84 2.43
CA THR A 87 -0.63 6.46 1.85
C THR A 87 0.37 6.75 2.94
N ASP A 88 1.62 6.36 2.71
CA ASP A 88 2.74 6.62 3.61
C ASP A 88 3.85 7.29 2.77
N PRO A 89 4.49 8.39 3.24
CA PRO A 89 5.62 8.97 2.54
C PRO A 89 6.78 7.96 2.44
N GLN A 90 7.35 7.79 1.25
CA GLN A 90 8.58 7.03 1.07
C GLN A 90 9.75 7.94 0.62
N PRO A 91 11.00 7.63 1.00
CA PRO A 91 12.17 8.36 0.49
C PRO A 91 12.24 8.39 -1.03
N ASP A 92 11.73 7.34 -1.68
CA ASP A 92 11.78 7.15 -3.14
C ASP A 92 10.50 7.61 -3.86
N GLY A 93 9.49 8.15 -3.14
CA GLY A 93 8.24 8.65 -3.72
C GLY A 93 7.08 8.78 -2.73
#